data_AF-A0A2V2NDE0-F1
#
_entry.id   AF-A0A2V2NDE0-F1
#
_cell.length_a   1.000
_cell.length_b   1.000
_cell.length_c   1.000
_cell.angle_alpha   90.00
_cell.angle_beta   90.00
_cell.angle_gamma   90.00
#
_symmetry.space_group_name_H-M   'P 1'
#
loop_
_entity.id
_entity.type
_entity.pdbx_description
1 polymer ?
#
loop_
_entity_poly.entity_id
_entity_poly.type
_entity_poly.pdbx_seq_one_letter_code
_entity_poly.pdbx_strand_id
1 'polypeptide(L)'
;MTRLQEIRERIRNKSAVVVTASEFKKQISESGQDKIIKDVDVVTCGTCGVMSGTYAVLSVPVASPGSFLRADKVALNGVPAIPGPCPNERLGLVDLIVYGTAHASSSYGGGHLFRDIISNHEIHVDVTAEKKDFQADVHGHDLPHARLFTTRSTFKNYTAIINRSDKPEKTIFSTLPLAGKSREATVSGCGEINPIENDPSLRFLTPGTQLLVNGGMGFVIGQGTRTSVARPNIAVHGEMTSMDPDYCGGFLTSAGPECLTSIGTAIPLIDENVTAGLMIRDADIPMPVMDISNRQQVSCSSYDRVWTGTAGEIRYHPNNCLNCDPCLAEKICPVHAITGSGEIDHTRCFTCGTCVHLCKGKAYTGNLGTLDLPEGDVPIVLRQSDRQRGEKISQKAKEMILKGEFQI
;
A
#
# COMPACT_ATOMS: atom_id res chain seq x y z
N MET A 1 36.00 -0.69 13.62
CA MET A 1 34.97 -0.70 12.56
C MET A 1 33.63 -0.90 13.24
N THR A 2 32.60 -0.12 12.91
CA THR A 2 31.26 -0.37 13.48
C THR A 2 30.62 -1.57 12.78
N ARG A 3 29.69 -2.27 13.44
CA ARG A 3 28.94 -3.39 12.82
C ARG A 3 28.24 -2.95 11.53
N LEU A 4 27.75 -1.71 11.46
CA LEU A 4 27.16 -1.16 10.23
C LEU A 4 28.19 -1.03 9.09
N GLN A 5 29.43 -0.64 9.38
CA GLN A 5 30.49 -0.58 8.37
C GLN A 5 30.87 -1.97 7.86
N GLU A 6 30.93 -2.96 8.75
CA GLU A 6 31.12 -4.37 8.38
C GLU A 6 30.02 -4.86 7.44
N ILE A 7 28.74 -4.61 7.78
CA ILE A 7 27.60 -4.99 6.93
C ILE A 7 27.71 -4.34 5.54
N ARG A 8 28.03 -3.04 5.48
CA ARG A 8 28.24 -2.32 4.21
C ARG A 8 29.37 -2.93 3.37
N GLU A 9 30.48 -3.33 4.00
CA GLU A 9 31.58 -4.03 3.33
C GLU A 9 31.16 -5.39 2.79
N ARG A 10 30.40 -6.17 3.58
CA ARG A 10 29.87 -7.46 3.14
C ARG A 10 28.90 -7.32 1.98
N ILE A 11 28.06 -6.29 1.96
CA ILE A 11 27.17 -6.00 0.82
C ILE A 11 28.00 -5.69 -0.43
N ARG A 12 29.00 -4.79 -0.33
CA ARG A 12 29.91 -4.48 -1.46
C ARG A 12 30.65 -5.70 -1.99
N ASN A 13 31.05 -6.60 -1.09
CA ASN A 13 31.77 -7.82 -1.42
C ASN A 13 30.86 -9.00 -1.79
N LYS A 14 29.53 -8.80 -1.86
CA LYS A 14 28.52 -9.84 -2.14
C LYS A 14 28.58 -11.04 -1.20
N SER A 15 28.97 -10.80 0.06
CA SER A 15 29.08 -11.81 1.13
C SER A 15 28.14 -11.54 2.31
N ALA A 16 27.26 -10.55 2.18
CA ALA A 16 26.23 -10.26 3.17
C ALA A 16 25.11 -11.30 3.14
N VAL A 17 24.63 -11.68 4.32
CA VAL A 17 23.45 -12.53 4.50
C VAL A 17 22.24 -11.63 4.69
N VAL A 18 21.39 -11.58 3.66
CA VAL A 18 20.16 -10.78 3.64
C VAL A 18 18.97 -11.72 3.61
N VAL A 19 18.02 -11.53 4.53
CA VAL A 19 16.81 -12.34 4.64
C VAL A 19 15.57 -11.45 4.74
N THR A 20 14.39 -11.95 4.40
CA THR A 20 13.14 -11.23 4.67
C THR A 20 12.73 -11.38 6.14
N ALA A 21 11.84 -10.52 6.61
CA ALA A 21 11.29 -10.59 7.97
C ALA A 21 10.66 -11.95 8.27
N SER A 22 9.96 -12.54 7.31
CA SER A 22 9.36 -13.88 7.44
C SER A 22 10.40 -14.99 7.43
N GLU A 23 11.43 -14.92 6.59
CA GLU A 23 12.55 -15.87 6.61
C GLU A 23 13.31 -15.82 7.93
N PHE A 24 13.63 -14.62 8.43
CA PHE A 24 14.31 -14.41 9.71
C PHE A 24 13.54 -15.05 10.87
N LYS A 25 12.25 -14.76 10.93
CA LYS A 25 11.32 -15.27 11.93
C LYS A 25 11.17 -16.79 11.86
N LYS A 26 11.10 -17.38 10.67
CA LYS A 26 11.05 -18.83 10.47
C LYS A 26 12.35 -19.51 10.93
N GLN A 27 13.51 -18.94 10.58
CA GLN A 27 14.79 -19.48 11.01
C GLN A 27 14.88 -19.50 12.54
N ILE A 28 14.45 -18.44 13.23
CA ILE A 28 14.49 -18.35 14.70
C ILE A 28 13.70 -19.48 15.36
N SER A 29 12.52 -19.81 14.83
CA SER A 29 11.71 -20.91 15.36
C SER A 29 12.34 -22.29 15.14
N GLU A 30 13.18 -22.46 14.10
CA GLU A 30 13.75 -23.76 13.73
C GLU A 30 15.14 -24.01 14.32
N SER A 31 15.99 -22.99 14.40
CA SER A 31 17.43 -23.13 14.73
C SER A 31 17.88 -22.45 16.02
N GLY A 32 16.97 -21.72 16.71
CA GLY A 32 17.28 -20.99 17.93
C GLY A 32 17.96 -19.63 17.70
N GLN A 33 17.70 -18.70 18.61
CA GLN A 33 18.00 -17.28 18.48
C GLN A 33 19.51 -16.97 18.33
N ASP A 34 20.35 -17.54 19.20
CA ASP A 34 21.79 -17.18 19.30
C ASP A 34 22.61 -17.48 18.04
N LYS A 35 22.19 -18.49 17.26
CA LYS A 35 22.90 -18.90 16.05
C LYS A 35 22.62 -17.94 14.89
N ILE A 36 21.38 -17.50 14.75
CA ILE A 36 20.93 -16.70 13.59
C ILE A 36 21.39 -15.25 13.69
N ILE A 37 21.40 -14.68 14.89
CA ILE A 37 21.83 -13.30 15.11
C ILE A 37 23.27 -13.08 14.66
N LYS A 38 24.13 -14.11 14.75
CA LYS A 38 25.53 -14.02 14.33
C LYS A 38 25.69 -14.05 12.81
N ASP A 39 24.79 -14.74 12.12
CA ASP A 39 24.93 -15.05 10.69
C ASP A 39 24.23 -14.03 9.79
N VAL A 40 23.13 -13.42 10.26
CA VAL A 40 22.33 -12.46 9.48
C VAL A 40 22.91 -11.03 9.58
N ASP A 41 23.05 -10.37 8.43
CA ASP A 41 23.51 -8.99 8.35
C ASP A 41 22.34 -8.00 8.22
N VAL A 42 21.33 -8.35 7.43
CA VAL A 42 20.22 -7.44 7.08
C VAL A 42 18.91 -8.21 7.02
N VAL A 43 17.86 -7.62 7.58
CA VAL A 43 16.48 -8.09 7.40
C VAL A 43 15.68 -7.10 6.56
N THR A 44 15.03 -7.57 5.51
CA THR A 44 14.11 -6.75 4.71
C THR A 44 12.67 -6.91 5.17
N CYS A 45 11.96 -5.79 5.21
CA CYS A 45 10.57 -5.71 5.66
C CYS A 45 9.71 -5.07 4.59
N GLY A 46 8.40 -5.24 4.69
CA GLY A 46 7.50 -4.77 3.65
C GLY A 46 6.06 -4.61 4.11
N THR A 47 5.37 -3.67 3.48
CA THR A 47 3.93 -3.46 3.67
C THR A 47 3.28 -3.01 2.37
N CYS A 48 2.02 -3.39 2.17
CA CYS A 48 1.19 -2.94 1.06
C CYS A 48 -0.23 -2.74 1.58
N GLY A 49 -0.79 -1.56 1.35
CA GLY A 49 -2.07 -1.16 1.95
C GLY A 49 -2.74 -0.02 1.22
N VAL A 50 -3.99 0.24 1.59
CA VAL A 50 -4.68 1.48 1.24
C VAL A 50 -4.05 2.64 2.04
N MET A 51 -3.50 3.64 1.34
CA MET A 51 -2.76 4.76 1.92
C MET A 51 -3.26 6.11 1.35
N SER A 52 -4.26 6.72 2.00
CA SER A 52 -4.85 8.00 1.58
C SER A 52 -3.92 9.22 1.70
N GLY A 53 -2.71 9.05 2.25
CA GLY A 53 -1.71 10.13 2.42
C GLY A 53 -0.83 10.35 1.19
N THR A 54 -1.18 9.79 0.04
CA THR A 54 -0.34 9.70 -1.17
C THR A 54 -0.73 10.76 -2.20
N TYR A 55 0.25 11.37 -2.86
CA TYR A 55 0.06 12.35 -3.93
C TYR A 55 1.22 12.30 -4.92
N ALA A 56 1.02 12.83 -6.13
CA ALA A 56 2.06 12.96 -7.14
C ALA A 56 2.31 14.43 -7.45
N VAL A 57 3.57 14.79 -7.68
CA VAL A 57 3.99 16.06 -8.26
C VAL A 57 4.47 15.76 -9.68
N LEU A 58 3.81 16.36 -10.66
CA LEU A 58 4.03 16.09 -12.07
C LEU A 58 4.39 17.39 -12.80
N SER A 59 5.18 17.28 -13.86
CA SER A 59 5.28 18.31 -14.90
C SER A 59 4.76 17.70 -16.19
N VAL A 60 3.77 18.35 -16.80
CA VAL A 60 2.99 17.76 -17.91
C VAL A 60 3.08 18.67 -19.15
N PRO A 61 3.52 18.15 -20.30
CA PRO A 61 3.42 18.87 -21.58
C PRO A 61 1.96 18.97 -22.03
N VAL A 62 1.48 20.19 -22.30
CA VAL A 62 0.06 20.44 -22.61
C VAL A 62 -0.12 21.16 -23.95
N ALA A 63 0.78 22.09 -24.31
CA ALA A 63 0.65 22.86 -25.54
C ALA A 63 2.04 23.31 -26.04
N SER A 64 2.10 23.97 -27.20
CA SER A 64 3.32 24.63 -27.65
C SER A 64 3.70 25.81 -26.75
N PRO A 65 4.99 26.18 -26.64
CA PRO A 65 5.41 27.38 -25.91
C PRO A 65 4.66 28.64 -26.32
N GLY A 66 4.29 29.48 -25.35
CA GLY A 66 3.56 30.73 -25.54
C GLY A 66 2.04 30.59 -25.72
N SER A 67 1.47 29.39 -25.58
CA SER A 67 0.04 29.16 -25.82
C SER A 67 -0.89 29.73 -24.74
N PHE A 68 -0.44 29.78 -23.48
CA PHE A 68 -1.17 30.35 -22.34
C PHE A 68 -0.19 30.84 -21.25
N LEU A 69 -0.63 31.73 -20.37
CA LEU A 69 0.23 32.28 -19.30
C LEU A 69 0.08 31.54 -17.97
N ARG A 70 -1.09 30.95 -17.72
CA ARG A 70 -1.44 30.34 -16.43
C ARG A 70 -2.52 29.30 -16.58
N ALA A 71 -2.33 28.13 -15.98
CA ALA A 71 -3.37 27.12 -15.86
C ALA A 71 -4.29 27.47 -14.67
N ASP A 72 -5.61 27.54 -14.92
CA ASP A 72 -6.62 27.78 -13.89
C ASP A 72 -7.15 26.46 -13.32
N LYS A 73 -7.32 25.45 -14.18
CA LYS A 73 -7.77 24.10 -13.84
C LYS A 73 -7.02 23.07 -14.67
N VAL A 74 -6.77 21.91 -14.09
CA VAL A 74 -6.19 20.76 -14.79
C VAL A 74 -6.83 19.46 -14.31
N ALA A 75 -7.06 18.53 -15.22
CA ALA A 75 -7.47 17.16 -14.92
C ALA A 75 -6.69 16.16 -15.78
N LEU A 76 -6.41 14.97 -15.23
CA LEU A 76 -5.75 13.86 -15.93
C LEU A 76 -6.66 12.64 -15.87
N ASN A 77 -7.11 12.12 -17.01
CA ASN A 77 -8.18 11.13 -17.12
C ASN A 77 -9.41 11.53 -16.26
N GLY A 78 -9.74 12.82 -16.27
CA GLY A 78 -10.82 13.40 -15.44
C GLY A 78 -10.52 13.51 -13.94
N VAL A 79 -9.36 13.03 -13.45
CA VAL A 79 -8.96 13.20 -12.05
C VAL A 79 -8.49 14.64 -11.84
N PRO A 80 -9.11 15.42 -10.94
CA PRO A 80 -8.74 16.81 -10.74
C PRO A 80 -7.35 16.94 -10.11
N ALA A 81 -6.61 17.93 -10.57
CA ALA A 81 -5.28 18.26 -10.09
C ALA A 81 -5.16 19.76 -9.77
N ILE A 82 -4.17 20.12 -8.95
CA ILE A 82 -3.89 21.49 -8.54
C ILE A 82 -2.75 22.01 -9.42
N PRO A 83 -2.96 23.03 -10.28
CA PRO A 83 -1.90 23.60 -11.10
C PRO A 83 -0.90 24.41 -10.23
N GLY A 84 0.34 24.48 -10.71
CA GLY A 84 1.49 25.02 -9.97
C GLY A 84 2.31 23.92 -9.27
N PRO A 85 3.34 24.29 -8.49
CA PRO A 85 3.58 25.63 -7.95
C PRO A 85 4.43 26.53 -8.85
N CYS A 86 5.06 26.03 -9.91
CA CYS A 86 5.97 26.80 -10.74
C CYS A 86 5.26 27.38 -11.99
N PRO A 87 5.55 28.62 -12.39
CA PRO A 87 4.92 29.27 -13.55
C PRO A 87 5.57 28.84 -14.88
N ASN A 88 5.53 27.54 -15.20
CA ASN A 88 6.16 26.96 -16.40
C ASN A 88 5.25 26.99 -17.65
N GLU A 89 4.05 27.55 -17.55
CA GLU A 89 3.01 27.51 -18.61
C GLU A 89 3.44 28.16 -19.92
N ARG A 90 4.31 29.17 -19.86
CA ARG A 90 4.88 29.79 -21.07
C ARG A 90 5.75 28.82 -21.89
N LEU A 91 6.26 27.75 -21.28
CA LEU A 91 6.95 26.66 -21.98
C LEU A 91 5.99 25.62 -22.55
N GLY A 92 4.68 25.77 -22.35
CA GLY A 92 3.69 24.77 -22.68
C GLY A 92 3.60 23.62 -21.68
N LEU A 93 4.26 23.76 -20.51
CA LEU A 93 4.27 22.78 -19.44
C LEU A 93 3.39 23.24 -18.27
N VAL A 94 2.68 22.31 -17.64
CA VAL A 94 1.94 22.56 -16.40
C VAL A 94 2.56 21.71 -15.30
N ASP A 95 3.19 22.36 -14.33
CA ASP A 95 3.51 21.73 -13.05
C ASP A 95 2.20 21.58 -12.26
N LEU A 96 2.01 20.44 -11.61
CA LEU A 96 0.78 20.17 -10.87
C LEU A 96 0.96 19.16 -9.73
N ILE A 97 -0.01 19.16 -8.83
CA ILE A 97 -0.15 18.18 -7.75
C ILE A 97 -1.46 17.41 -7.90
N VAL A 98 -1.39 16.08 -7.88
CA VAL A 98 -2.57 15.19 -7.92
C VAL A 98 -2.65 14.41 -6.62
N TYR A 99 -3.81 14.38 -5.97
CA TYR A 99 -4.03 13.58 -4.77
C TYR A 99 -4.45 12.15 -5.12
N GLY A 100 -3.91 11.16 -4.40
CA GLY A 100 -4.29 9.75 -4.58
C GLY A 100 -5.77 9.46 -4.26
N THR A 101 -6.39 10.32 -3.45
CA THR A 101 -7.82 10.29 -3.07
C THR A 101 -8.68 11.18 -3.96
N ALA A 102 -8.15 11.79 -5.02
CA ALA A 102 -8.95 12.54 -5.97
C ALA A 102 -9.78 11.58 -6.82
N HIS A 103 -11.01 11.96 -7.18
CA HIS A 103 -11.93 11.09 -7.93
C HIS A 103 -12.26 11.72 -9.27
N ALA A 104 -12.15 10.95 -10.35
CA ALA A 104 -12.79 11.29 -11.63
C ALA A 104 -14.24 10.78 -11.65
N SER A 105 -14.46 9.60 -11.05
CA SER A 105 -15.75 8.93 -10.97
C SER A 105 -15.83 8.04 -9.72
N SER A 106 -16.91 7.28 -9.57
CA SER A 106 -17.02 6.27 -8.51
C SER A 106 -16.09 5.06 -8.70
N SER A 107 -15.54 4.86 -9.90
CA SER A 107 -14.71 3.70 -10.26
C SER A 107 -13.28 4.05 -10.66
N TYR A 108 -12.93 5.34 -10.70
CA TYR A 108 -11.60 5.78 -11.11
C TYR A 108 -11.18 7.04 -10.35
N GLY A 109 -9.92 7.09 -9.93
CA GLY A 109 -9.38 8.15 -9.08
C GLY A 109 -7.84 8.17 -9.08
N GLY A 110 -7.24 8.98 -8.20
CA GLY A 110 -5.80 9.26 -8.19
C GLY A 110 -4.93 8.00 -8.11
N GLY A 111 -5.27 7.03 -7.27
CA GLY A 111 -4.54 5.75 -7.22
C GLY A 111 -4.56 4.96 -8.55
N HIS A 112 -5.67 5.01 -9.30
CA HIS A 112 -5.77 4.38 -10.62
C HIS A 112 -4.90 5.14 -11.63
N LEU A 113 -5.01 6.47 -11.66
CA LEU A 113 -4.19 7.34 -12.49
C LEU A 113 -2.69 7.13 -12.25
N PHE A 114 -2.25 7.00 -11.00
CA PHE A 114 -0.84 6.77 -10.69
C PHE A 114 -0.34 5.46 -11.28
N ARG A 115 -1.15 4.40 -11.21
CA ARG A 115 -0.81 3.12 -11.83
C ARG A 115 -0.79 3.22 -13.35
N ASP A 116 -1.72 3.95 -13.97
CA ASP A 116 -1.74 4.13 -15.41
C ASP A 116 -0.50 4.91 -15.90
N ILE A 117 -0.08 5.94 -15.18
CA ILE A 117 1.19 6.66 -15.44
C ILE A 117 2.38 5.69 -15.35
N ILE A 118 2.45 4.88 -14.28
CA ILE A 118 3.54 3.91 -14.07
C ILE A 118 3.52 2.79 -15.13
N SER A 119 2.33 2.39 -15.58
CA SER A 119 2.14 1.38 -16.64
C SER A 119 2.35 1.94 -18.04
N ASN A 120 2.69 3.24 -18.15
CA ASN A 120 2.82 3.96 -19.41
C ASN A 120 1.58 3.84 -20.31
N HIS A 121 0.39 3.88 -19.71
CA HIS A 121 -0.86 4.06 -20.46
C HIS A 121 -1.00 5.52 -20.91
N GLU A 122 -1.79 5.73 -21.96
CA GLU A 122 -2.16 7.06 -22.43
C GLU A 122 -3.03 7.78 -21.38
N ILE A 123 -2.68 9.02 -21.09
CA ILE A 123 -3.33 9.91 -20.13
C ILE A 123 -3.86 11.12 -20.88
N HIS A 124 -5.19 11.28 -20.89
CA HIS A 124 -5.85 12.46 -21.42
C HIS A 124 -5.77 13.62 -20.42
N VAL A 125 -5.25 14.75 -20.86
CA VAL A 125 -5.04 15.94 -20.02
C VAL A 125 -5.93 17.07 -20.52
N ASP A 126 -6.80 17.55 -19.63
CA ASP A 126 -7.64 18.73 -19.86
C ASP A 126 -7.11 19.90 -19.04
N VAL A 127 -6.85 21.05 -19.68
CA VAL A 127 -6.43 22.28 -19.02
C VAL A 127 -7.34 23.44 -19.43
N THR A 128 -7.92 24.12 -18.45
CA THR A 128 -8.57 25.42 -18.68
C THR A 128 -7.59 26.51 -18.27
N ALA A 129 -7.27 27.41 -19.19
CA ALA A 129 -6.39 28.55 -18.98
C ALA A 129 -6.96 29.79 -19.68
N GLU A 130 -7.13 30.89 -18.95
CA GLU A 130 -7.61 32.17 -19.51
C GLU A 130 -8.95 32.05 -20.27
N LYS A 131 -9.86 31.19 -19.77
CA LYS A 131 -11.16 30.86 -20.40
C LYS A 131 -11.06 30.14 -21.75
N LYS A 132 -9.91 29.55 -22.07
CA LYS A 132 -9.72 28.63 -23.19
C LYS A 132 -9.40 27.24 -22.65
N ASP A 133 -9.82 26.24 -23.40
CA ASP A 133 -9.53 24.84 -23.08
C ASP A 133 -8.42 24.31 -23.99
N PHE A 134 -7.51 23.55 -23.39
CA PHE A 134 -6.37 22.90 -24.03
C PHE A 134 -6.44 21.41 -23.68
N GLN A 135 -6.08 20.57 -24.66
CA GLN A 135 -6.08 19.13 -24.50
C GLN A 135 -4.77 18.55 -25.02
N ALA A 136 -4.28 17.51 -24.34
CA ALA A 136 -3.13 16.73 -24.75
C ALA A 136 -3.30 15.28 -24.31
N ASP A 137 -2.78 14.35 -25.11
CA ASP A 137 -2.62 12.96 -24.73
C ASP A 137 -1.13 12.71 -24.49
N VAL A 138 -0.79 12.24 -23.28
CA VAL A 138 0.59 12.01 -22.85
C VAL A 138 0.72 10.63 -22.23
N HIS A 139 1.91 10.05 -22.29
CA HIS A 139 2.23 8.81 -21.58
C HIS A 139 3.18 9.12 -20.41
N GLY A 140 3.35 8.16 -19.50
CA GLY A 140 4.21 8.33 -18.32
C GLY A 140 5.66 8.74 -18.66
N HIS A 141 6.23 8.19 -19.73
CA HIS A 141 7.57 8.56 -20.23
C HIS A 141 7.66 9.94 -20.90
N ASP A 142 6.53 10.56 -21.25
CA ASP A 142 6.53 11.92 -21.81
C ASP A 142 6.63 13.00 -20.71
N LEU A 143 6.39 12.62 -19.45
CA LEU A 143 6.42 13.53 -18.30
C LEU A 143 7.87 13.88 -17.94
N PRO A 144 8.31 15.15 -18.06
CA PRO A 144 9.66 15.55 -17.67
C PRO A 144 9.94 15.36 -16.17
N HIS A 145 8.88 15.33 -15.36
CA HIS A 145 8.96 15.07 -13.93
C HIS A 145 7.74 14.27 -13.46
N ALA A 146 7.97 13.14 -12.78
CA ALA A 146 6.89 12.34 -12.21
C ALA A 146 7.32 11.71 -10.88
N ARG A 147 6.96 12.35 -9.77
CA ARG A 147 7.36 11.90 -8.43
C ARG A 147 6.18 11.67 -7.52
N LEU A 148 6.15 10.50 -6.89
CA LEU A 148 5.19 10.17 -5.86
C LEU A 148 5.72 10.62 -4.50
N PHE A 149 4.82 11.11 -3.67
CA PHE A 149 5.06 11.50 -2.29
C PHE A 149 3.99 10.91 -1.38
N THR A 150 4.37 10.69 -0.13
CA THR A 150 3.42 10.40 0.93
C THR A 150 3.62 11.35 2.10
N THR A 151 2.52 11.82 2.68
CA THR A 151 2.52 12.59 3.93
C THR A 151 2.53 11.69 5.16
N ARG A 152 2.17 10.41 5.00
CA ARG A 152 2.17 9.37 6.04
C ARG A 152 2.09 8.00 5.37
N SER A 153 2.97 7.09 5.75
CA SER A 153 3.09 5.72 5.24
C SER A 153 3.66 4.80 6.30
N THR A 154 3.57 3.49 6.03
CA THR A 154 4.21 2.46 6.84
C THR A 154 3.73 2.48 8.29
N PHE A 155 2.44 2.74 8.53
CA PHE A 155 1.87 2.72 9.89
C PHE A 155 2.32 1.47 10.64
N LYS A 156 2.87 1.65 11.84
CA LYS A 156 3.32 0.57 12.73
C LYS A 156 2.29 -0.58 12.75
N ASN A 157 1.11 -0.26 13.26
CA ASN A 157 -0.10 -1.07 13.19
C ASN A 157 -1.30 -0.16 12.90
N TYR A 158 -2.43 -0.78 12.61
CA TYR A 158 -3.70 -0.08 12.38
C TYR A 158 -4.83 -0.68 13.20
N THR A 159 -6.01 -0.10 13.07
CA THR A 159 -7.21 -0.52 13.78
C THR A 159 -8.09 -1.40 12.92
N ALA A 160 -8.70 -2.41 13.52
CA ALA A 160 -9.87 -3.06 12.95
C ALA A 160 -11.09 -2.15 13.07
N ILE A 161 -11.98 -2.19 12.09
CA ILE A 161 -13.18 -1.36 12.04
C ILE A 161 -14.42 -2.26 11.99
N ILE A 162 -15.34 -2.00 12.92
CA ILE A 162 -16.69 -2.57 12.98
C ILE A 162 -17.74 -1.45 12.92
N ASN A 163 -19.01 -1.81 12.75
CA ASN A 163 -20.13 -0.88 12.84
C ASN A 163 -21.15 -1.37 13.87
N ARG A 164 -21.25 -0.69 15.02
CA ARG A 164 -22.21 -1.06 16.08
C ARG A 164 -23.60 -0.46 15.88
N SER A 165 -23.77 0.47 14.94
CA SER A 165 -25.07 1.06 14.65
C SER A 165 -26.01 0.06 14.00
N ASP A 166 -27.30 0.40 13.92
CA ASP A 166 -28.30 -0.47 13.27
C ASP A 166 -28.23 -0.45 11.74
N LYS A 167 -27.60 0.57 11.13
CA LYS A 167 -27.66 0.85 9.70
C LYS A 167 -26.28 0.66 9.05
N PRO A 168 -26.22 0.19 7.79
CA PRO A 168 -24.96 0.16 7.07
C PRO A 168 -24.38 1.57 6.88
N GLU A 169 -23.06 1.70 7.00
CA GLU A 169 -22.36 2.99 6.85
C GLU A 169 -21.38 2.98 5.67
N LYS A 170 -21.47 4.01 4.80
CA LYS A 170 -20.48 4.21 3.73
C LYS A 170 -19.15 4.63 4.34
N THR A 171 -18.07 4.06 3.82
CA THR A 171 -16.75 4.20 4.42
C THR A 171 -15.62 3.89 3.47
N ILE A 172 -14.48 4.55 3.69
CA ILE A 172 -13.20 4.22 3.04
C ILE A 172 -12.60 2.91 3.56
N PHE A 173 -13.14 2.33 4.64
CA PHE A 173 -12.63 1.10 5.28
C PHE A 173 -13.20 -0.18 4.65
N SER A 174 -14.20 -0.07 3.77
CA SER A 174 -14.86 -1.21 3.15
C SER A 174 -15.32 -0.93 1.72
N THR A 175 -15.27 -1.95 0.86
CA THR A 175 -15.80 -1.90 -0.51
C THR A 175 -17.31 -1.72 -0.53
N LEU A 176 -18.02 -2.33 0.42
CA LEU A 176 -19.46 -2.17 0.62
C LEU A 176 -19.74 -1.32 1.87
N PRO A 177 -20.92 -0.69 1.99
CA PRO A 177 -21.32 -0.08 3.24
C PRO A 177 -21.20 -1.10 4.38
N LEU A 178 -20.44 -0.75 5.42
CA LEU A 178 -20.11 -1.67 6.51
C LEU A 178 -21.38 -2.02 7.29
N ALA A 179 -21.73 -3.30 7.36
CA ALA A 179 -22.98 -3.75 7.94
C ALA A 179 -23.04 -3.46 9.45
N GLY A 180 -24.19 -2.94 9.89
CA GLY A 180 -24.44 -2.65 11.30
C GLY A 180 -24.53 -3.89 12.20
N LYS A 181 -24.62 -3.64 13.51
CA LYS A 181 -24.73 -4.62 14.61
C LYS A 181 -23.51 -5.52 14.77
N SER A 182 -22.31 -4.99 14.48
CA SER A 182 -21.03 -5.71 14.63
C SER A 182 -20.98 -7.05 13.90
N ARG A 183 -21.66 -7.18 12.75
CA ARG A 183 -21.75 -8.48 12.04
C ARG A 183 -20.53 -8.81 11.19
N GLU A 184 -19.70 -7.82 10.93
CA GLU A 184 -18.52 -7.95 10.10
C GLU A 184 -17.44 -6.94 10.51
N ALA A 185 -16.19 -7.27 10.20
CA ALA A 185 -15.05 -6.43 10.46
C ALA A 185 -14.21 -6.23 9.19
N THR A 186 -13.53 -5.09 9.15
CA THR A 186 -12.47 -4.81 8.17
C THR A 186 -11.18 -4.50 8.89
N VAL A 187 -10.05 -4.87 8.29
CA VAL A 187 -8.73 -4.75 8.92
C VAL A 187 -7.70 -4.19 7.95
N SER A 188 -6.61 -3.64 8.49
CA SER A 188 -5.47 -3.13 7.72
C SER A 188 -4.16 -3.41 8.45
N GLY A 189 -3.06 -3.50 7.71
CA GLY A 189 -1.70 -3.79 8.18
C GLY A 189 -1.21 -5.19 7.82
N CYS A 190 0.09 -5.32 7.60
CA CYS A 190 0.76 -6.57 7.22
C CYS A 190 1.32 -7.36 8.42
N GLY A 191 1.00 -6.96 9.65
CA GLY A 191 1.44 -7.64 10.86
C GLY A 191 2.96 -7.67 11.02
N GLU A 192 3.50 -8.83 11.36
CA GLU A 192 4.90 -9.03 11.79
C GLU A 192 5.97 -8.75 10.73
N ILE A 193 5.59 -8.50 9.47
CA ILE A 193 6.52 -8.07 8.40
C ILE A 193 6.55 -6.56 8.19
N ASN A 194 5.69 -5.81 8.88
CA ASN A 194 5.61 -4.36 8.74
C ASN A 194 6.97 -3.71 9.12
N PRO A 195 7.53 -2.81 8.30
CA PRO A 195 8.82 -2.19 8.60
C PRO A 195 8.91 -1.50 9.97
N ILE A 196 7.87 -0.79 10.38
CA ILE A 196 7.89 -0.02 11.63
C ILE A 196 7.56 -0.90 12.84
N GLU A 197 6.87 -2.04 12.69
CA GLU A 197 6.84 -3.04 13.78
C GLU A 197 8.22 -3.64 14.04
N ASN A 198 9.05 -3.77 12.99
CA ASN A 198 10.39 -4.31 13.09
C ASN A 198 11.46 -3.25 13.45
N ASP A 199 11.15 -1.95 13.30
CA ASP A 199 11.96 -0.81 13.77
C ASP A 199 11.07 0.27 14.44
N PRO A 200 10.49 -0.01 15.61
CA PRO A 200 9.46 0.85 16.23
C PRO A 200 9.99 2.20 16.72
N SER A 201 11.31 2.34 16.85
CA SER A 201 11.97 3.60 17.24
C SER A 201 12.50 4.39 16.04
N LEU A 202 12.25 3.93 14.80
CA LEU A 202 12.70 4.56 13.56
C LEU A 202 14.22 4.79 13.52
N ARG A 203 15.01 3.85 14.05
CA ARG A 203 16.48 3.95 14.08
C ARG A 203 17.09 3.93 12.69
N PHE A 204 16.45 3.23 11.76
CA PHE A 204 16.93 3.04 10.40
C PHE A 204 16.04 3.72 9.37
N LEU A 205 14.80 4.06 9.71
CA LEU A 205 13.87 4.80 8.84
C LEU A 205 13.92 6.30 9.12
N THR A 206 15.10 6.89 8.95
CA THR A 206 15.41 8.32 9.20
C THR A 206 15.49 9.12 7.89
N PRO A 207 15.40 10.46 7.90
CA PRO A 207 15.51 11.27 6.69
C PRO A 207 16.72 10.90 5.81
N GLY A 208 16.49 10.70 4.52
CA GLY A 208 17.51 10.30 3.55
C GLY A 208 17.78 8.79 3.48
N THR A 209 17.20 7.96 4.36
CA THR A 209 17.27 6.50 4.22
C THR A 209 16.62 6.06 2.91
N GLN A 210 17.32 5.18 2.17
CA GLN A 210 16.79 4.51 0.99
C GLN A 210 15.74 3.45 1.35
N LEU A 211 14.69 3.37 0.54
CA LEU A 211 13.65 2.35 0.62
C LEU A 211 13.03 2.13 -0.77
N LEU A 212 12.17 1.12 -0.88
CA LEU A 212 11.34 0.94 -2.06
C LEU A 212 9.98 1.60 -1.84
N VAL A 213 9.54 2.42 -2.79
CA VAL A 213 8.17 2.93 -2.91
C VAL A 213 7.56 2.32 -4.15
N ASN A 214 6.49 1.53 -3.99
CA ASN A 214 5.83 0.81 -5.08
C ASN A 214 6.81 0.03 -5.98
N GLY A 215 7.81 -0.60 -5.35
CA GLY A 215 8.83 -1.38 -6.05
C GLY A 215 9.93 -0.58 -6.75
N GLY A 216 9.85 0.76 -6.79
CA GLY A 216 10.91 1.65 -7.28
C GLY A 216 11.72 2.28 -6.14
N MET A 217 12.90 2.83 -6.43
CA MET A 217 13.73 3.46 -5.40
C MET A 217 13.12 4.77 -4.90
N GLY A 218 13.18 4.97 -3.59
CA GLY A 218 12.73 6.18 -2.92
C GLY A 218 13.49 6.45 -1.63
N PHE A 219 13.09 7.51 -0.96
CA PHE A 219 13.75 8.01 0.23
C PHE A 219 12.75 8.44 1.31
N VAL A 220 13.14 8.28 2.55
CA VAL A 220 12.45 8.86 3.70
C VAL A 220 12.63 10.39 3.69
N ILE A 221 11.54 11.13 3.74
CA ILE A 221 11.54 12.58 3.95
C ILE A 221 11.74 12.88 5.44
N GLY A 222 11.04 12.14 6.28
CA GLY A 222 11.06 12.27 7.73
C GLY A 222 9.84 11.61 8.36
N GLN A 223 9.48 12.04 9.56
CA GLN A 223 8.27 11.54 10.20
C GLN A 223 7.03 12.04 9.46
N GLY A 224 6.02 11.19 9.33
CA GLY A 224 4.78 11.56 8.66
C GLY A 224 3.81 12.33 9.55
N THR A 225 2.73 12.80 8.96
CA THR A 225 1.65 13.50 9.67
C THR A 225 1.03 12.59 10.73
N ARG A 226 0.65 13.18 11.88
CA ARG A 226 0.09 12.48 13.05
C ARG A 226 1.00 11.43 13.69
N THR A 227 2.29 11.40 13.35
CA THR A 227 3.29 10.58 14.03
C THR A 227 3.33 10.89 15.52
N SER A 228 3.57 9.86 16.33
CA SER A 228 3.82 9.98 17.75
C SER A 228 4.66 8.79 18.21
N VAL A 229 5.20 8.85 19.44
CA VAL A 229 5.96 7.73 20.02
C VAL A 229 5.15 6.42 20.00
N ALA A 230 3.84 6.50 20.26
CA ALA A 230 2.96 5.33 20.27
C ALA A 230 2.50 4.90 18.87
N ARG A 231 2.49 5.81 17.89
CA ARG A 231 1.99 5.57 16.52
C ARG A 231 2.96 6.15 15.48
N PRO A 232 4.21 5.64 15.42
CA PRO A 232 5.19 6.12 14.46
C PRO A 232 4.75 5.80 13.03
N ASN A 233 5.05 6.74 12.13
CA ASN A 233 4.91 6.59 10.68
C ASN A 233 5.87 7.56 9.98
N ILE A 234 6.13 7.33 8.69
CA ILE A 234 7.09 8.10 7.90
C ILE A 234 6.43 8.74 6.68
N ALA A 235 7.00 9.84 6.20
CA ALA A 235 6.73 10.43 4.90
C ALA A 235 7.85 10.01 3.94
N VAL A 236 7.51 9.68 2.69
CA VAL A 236 8.48 9.20 1.69
C VAL A 236 8.25 9.87 0.33
N HIS A 237 9.25 9.81 -0.54
CA HIS A 237 9.09 10.09 -1.95
C HIS A 237 9.84 9.10 -2.84
N GLY A 238 9.43 8.96 -4.09
CA GLY A 238 10.08 8.09 -5.08
C GLY A 238 9.73 8.48 -6.50
N GLU A 239 10.63 8.19 -7.44
CA GLU A 239 10.43 8.50 -8.86
C GLU A 239 9.49 7.46 -9.49
N MET A 240 8.38 7.92 -10.09
CA MET A 240 7.32 7.05 -10.60
C MET A 240 7.78 6.17 -11.76
N THR A 241 8.69 6.65 -12.60
CA THR A 241 9.23 5.89 -13.75
C THR A 241 10.05 4.65 -13.35
N SER A 242 10.51 4.59 -12.10
CA SER A 242 11.20 3.42 -11.54
C SER A 242 10.27 2.45 -10.80
N MET A 243 9.00 2.81 -10.63
CA MET A 243 8.02 2.01 -9.90
C MET A 243 7.47 0.89 -10.76
N ASP A 244 6.81 -0.04 -10.10
CA ASP A 244 6.26 -1.25 -10.69
C ASP A 244 4.75 -1.31 -10.41
N PRO A 245 3.91 -1.42 -11.45
CA PRO A 245 2.46 -1.28 -11.32
C PRO A 245 1.81 -2.41 -10.50
N ASP A 246 2.50 -3.52 -10.23
CA ASP A 246 2.02 -4.60 -9.36
C ASP A 246 1.97 -4.20 -7.88
N TYR A 247 2.63 -3.10 -7.52
CA TYR A 247 2.83 -2.65 -6.15
C TYR A 247 1.98 -1.43 -5.76
N CYS A 248 1.14 -0.92 -6.67
CA CYS A 248 0.30 0.26 -6.49
C CYS A 248 -1.01 0.15 -7.28
N GLY A 249 -1.87 1.16 -7.15
CA GLY A 249 -3.11 1.23 -7.90
C GLY A 249 -4.24 1.89 -7.15
N GLY A 250 -5.43 1.84 -7.74
CA GLY A 250 -6.64 2.25 -7.06
C GLY A 250 -7.28 1.10 -6.27
N PHE A 251 -8.04 1.46 -5.24
CA PHE A 251 -8.87 0.54 -4.48
C PHE A 251 -10.26 1.14 -4.28
N LEU A 252 -11.30 0.48 -4.81
CA LEU A 252 -12.66 0.99 -4.69
C LEU A 252 -13.26 0.70 -3.31
N THR A 253 -13.74 1.76 -2.67
CA THR A 253 -14.47 1.70 -1.40
C THR A 253 -15.91 2.17 -1.58
N SER A 254 -16.75 1.93 -0.59
CA SER A 254 -18.13 2.44 -0.58
C SER A 254 -18.22 3.96 -0.45
N ALA A 255 -17.10 4.62 -0.10
CA ALA A 255 -16.95 6.08 -0.08
C ALA A 255 -16.22 6.65 -1.31
N GLY A 256 -15.72 5.80 -2.20
CA GLY A 256 -15.03 6.19 -3.43
C GLY A 256 -13.65 5.54 -3.61
N PRO A 257 -12.97 5.84 -4.73
CA PRO A 257 -11.62 5.37 -5.02
C PRO A 257 -10.56 5.84 -4.00
N GLU A 258 -9.74 4.91 -3.51
CA GLU A 258 -8.58 5.18 -2.67
C GLU A 258 -7.29 4.72 -3.37
N CYS A 259 -6.13 5.07 -2.78
CA CYS A 259 -4.82 4.75 -3.34
C CYS A 259 -4.17 3.57 -2.60
N LEU A 260 -3.64 2.60 -3.35
CA LEU A 260 -2.75 1.56 -2.87
C LEU A 260 -1.31 2.04 -2.94
N THR A 261 -0.54 1.73 -1.90
CA THR A 261 0.90 2.01 -1.87
C THR A 261 1.60 0.89 -1.11
N SER A 262 2.81 0.55 -1.54
CA SER A 262 3.67 -0.39 -0.84
C SER A 262 5.04 0.21 -0.55
N ILE A 263 5.61 -0.24 0.56
CA ILE A 263 6.92 0.21 1.04
C ILE A 263 7.74 -1.03 1.38
N GLY A 264 8.97 -1.10 0.85
CA GLY A 264 9.96 -2.10 1.21
C GLY A 264 11.17 -1.46 1.87
N THR A 265 11.68 -2.02 2.95
CA THR A 265 12.78 -1.43 3.73
C THR A 265 13.85 -2.47 4.06
N ALA A 266 14.97 -2.00 4.58
CA ALA A 266 16.06 -2.83 5.06
C ALA A 266 16.48 -2.37 6.47
N ILE A 267 16.65 -3.33 7.37
CA ILE A 267 17.03 -3.11 8.76
C ILE A 267 18.36 -3.86 9.00
N PRO A 268 19.48 -3.16 9.19
CA PRO A 268 20.76 -3.80 9.47
C PRO A 268 20.80 -4.32 10.92
N LEU A 269 21.19 -5.57 11.09
CA LEU A 269 21.26 -6.24 12.39
C LEU A 269 22.54 -5.82 13.13
N ILE A 270 22.48 -4.69 13.84
CA ILE A 270 23.66 -4.09 14.48
C ILE A 270 23.76 -4.31 15.99
N ASP A 271 22.66 -4.63 16.66
CA ASP A 271 22.62 -4.91 18.10
C ASP A 271 21.35 -5.69 18.53
N GLU A 272 21.30 -6.03 19.81
CA GLU A 272 20.20 -6.79 20.44
C GLU A 272 18.87 -6.03 20.43
N ASN A 273 18.87 -4.69 20.50
CA ASN A 273 17.64 -3.91 20.45
C ASN A 273 16.99 -3.99 19.07
N VAL A 274 17.79 -3.97 17.99
CA VAL A 274 17.29 -4.23 16.63
C VAL A 274 16.71 -5.63 16.53
N THR A 275 17.44 -6.61 17.07
CA THR A 275 17.02 -8.02 17.06
C THR A 275 15.68 -8.21 17.77
N ALA A 276 15.49 -7.58 18.94
CA ALA A 276 14.24 -7.65 19.69
C ALA A 276 13.05 -7.12 18.89
N GLY A 277 13.21 -6.02 18.15
CA GLY A 277 12.18 -5.50 17.24
C GLY A 277 11.86 -6.49 16.10
N LEU A 278 12.89 -7.09 15.51
CA LEU A 278 12.75 -8.05 14.40
C LEU A 278 12.08 -9.38 14.81
N MET A 279 12.04 -9.68 16.10
CA MET A 279 11.42 -10.91 16.65
C MET A 279 9.92 -10.79 16.89
N ILE A 280 9.32 -9.60 16.75
CA ILE A 280 7.89 -9.37 16.96
C ILE A 280 7.03 -10.37 16.17
N ARG A 281 5.99 -10.96 16.79
CA ARG A 281 5.06 -11.88 16.11
C ARG A 281 3.69 -11.27 15.96
N ASP A 282 2.91 -11.79 15.01
CA ASP A 282 1.53 -11.33 14.79
C ASP A 282 0.67 -11.38 16.06
N ALA A 283 0.88 -12.38 16.92
CA ALA A 283 0.18 -12.53 18.19
C ALA A 283 0.54 -11.43 19.21
N ASP A 284 1.72 -10.83 19.08
CA ASP A 284 2.23 -9.79 19.97
C ASP A 284 1.89 -8.37 19.46
N ILE A 285 1.33 -8.25 18.25
CA ILE A 285 0.97 -6.95 17.67
C ILE A 285 -0.50 -6.67 18.00
N PRO A 286 -0.79 -5.68 18.87
CA PRO A 286 -2.16 -5.34 19.21
C PRO A 286 -2.87 -4.69 18.02
N MET A 287 -4.14 -5.06 17.83
CA MET A 287 -5.02 -4.49 16.84
C MET A 287 -6.28 -3.97 17.55
N PRO A 288 -6.33 -2.67 17.87
CA PRO A 288 -7.53 -2.07 18.47
C PRO A 288 -8.73 -2.22 17.54
N VAL A 289 -9.88 -2.62 18.09
CA VAL A 289 -11.13 -2.71 17.34
C VAL A 289 -11.97 -1.48 17.63
N MET A 290 -12.27 -0.71 16.59
CA MET A 290 -12.93 0.59 16.70
C MET A 290 -14.32 0.53 16.07
N ASP A 291 -15.30 1.16 16.72
CA ASP A 291 -16.58 1.43 16.09
C ASP A 291 -16.45 2.61 15.12
N ILE A 292 -16.88 2.41 13.88
CA ILE A 292 -16.77 3.42 12.84
C ILE A 292 -17.59 4.68 13.15
N SER A 293 -18.73 4.52 13.82
CA SER A 293 -19.73 5.58 14.02
C SER A 293 -19.23 6.71 14.93
N ASN A 294 -18.42 6.36 15.95
CA ASN A 294 -17.95 7.27 16.99
C ASN A 294 -16.42 7.24 17.18
N ARG A 295 -15.71 6.35 16.46
CA ARG A 295 -14.26 6.15 16.57
C ARG A 295 -13.79 5.84 18.00
N GLN A 296 -14.62 5.18 18.80
CA GLN A 296 -14.24 4.66 20.11
C GLN A 296 -13.76 3.21 19.99
N GLN A 297 -12.79 2.87 20.84
CA GLN A 297 -12.30 1.51 20.96
C GLN A 297 -13.30 0.65 21.72
N VAL A 298 -13.65 -0.50 21.15
CA VAL A 298 -14.63 -1.45 21.68
C VAL A 298 -13.92 -2.65 22.31
N SER A 299 -12.86 -3.13 21.66
CA SER A 299 -12.02 -4.23 22.14
C SER A 299 -10.59 -4.10 21.61
N CYS A 300 -9.75 -5.09 21.87
CA CYS A 300 -8.44 -5.21 21.28
C CYS A 300 -8.25 -6.67 20.87
N SER A 301 -7.83 -6.88 19.63
CA SER A 301 -7.44 -8.18 19.08
C SER A 301 -5.94 -8.13 18.73
N SER A 302 -5.46 -9.04 17.91
CA SER A 302 -4.07 -9.14 17.46
C SER A 302 -3.99 -9.57 16.01
N TYR A 303 -2.84 -9.38 15.37
CA TYR A 303 -2.67 -9.67 13.94
C TYR A 303 -2.67 -11.17 13.62
N ASP A 304 -2.47 -12.06 14.59
CA ASP A 304 -2.51 -13.52 14.38
C ASP A 304 -3.91 -13.97 13.96
N ARG A 305 -4.93 -13.33 14.50
CA ARG A 305 -6.33 -13.50 14.08
C ARG A 305 -6.56 -13.15 12.61
N VAL A 306 -5.70 -12.30 12.05
CA VAL A 306 -5.78 -11.90 10.63
C VAL A 306 -4.90 -12.79 9.77
N TRP A 307 -3.66 -13.08 10.15
CA TRP A 307 -2.66 -13.65 9.24
C TRP A 307 -2.22 -15.08 9.56
N THR A 308 -2.41 -15.58 10.78
CA THR A 308 -1.97 -16.92 11.17
C THR A 308 -2.97 -17.97 10.70
N GLY A 309 -2.55 -18.90 9.85
CA GLY A 309 -3.42 -19.98 9.35
C GLY A 309 -4.57 -19.49 8.47
N THR A 310 -4.50 -18.26 7.97
CA THR A 310 -5.50 -17.67 7.09
C THR A 310 -4.99 -17.63 5.64
N ALA A 311 -5.87 -17.28 4.71
CA ALA A 311 -5.57 -17.29 3.29
C ALA A 311 -4.57 -16.17 2.92
N GLY A 312 -3.46 -16.56 2.30
CA GLY A 312 -2.53 -15.63 1.63
C GLY A 312 -2.89 -15.36 0.16
N GLU A 313 -3.85 -16.11 -0.38
CA GLU A 313 -4.38 -15.99 -1.75
C GLU A 313 -5.87 -16.35 -1.75
N ILE A 314 -6.65 -15.83 -2.69
CA ILE A 314 -8.01 -16.29 -2.94
C ILE A 314 -8.00 -17.35 -4.03
N ARG A 315 -8.71 -18.45 -3.82
CA ARG A 315 -8.82 -19.55 -4.79
C ARG A 315 -10.14 -19.49 -5.54
N TYR A 316 -10.09 -19.73 -6.85
CA TYR A 316 -11.26 -19.82 -7.72
C TYR A 316 -11.60 -21.29 -8.04
N HIS A 317 -12.88 -21.63 -7.93
CA HIS A 317 -13.44 -22.97 -8.17
C HIS A 317 -14.53 -22.85 -9.24
N PRO A 318 -14.21 -23.07 -10.53
CA PRO A 318 -15.17 -22.89 -11.62
C PRO A 318 -16.40 -23.78 -11.51
N ASN A 319 -16.26 -24.99 -10.95
CA ASN A 319 -17.36 -25.93 -10.73
C ASN A 319 -18.43 -25.41 -9.75
N ASN A 320 -18.09 -24.42 -8.92
CA ASN A 320 -19.02 -23.78 -7.98
C ASN A 320 -19.65 -22.50 -8.58
N CYS A 321 -19.25 -22.10 -9.79
CA CYS A 321 -19.77 -20.90 -10.43
C CYS A 321 -21.23 -21.09 -10.86
N LEU A 322 -22.10 -20.17 -10.47
CA LEU A 322 -23.52 -20.18 -10.82
C LEU A 322 -23.82 -19.42 -12.12
N ASN A 323 -22.79 -18.88 -12.80
CA ASN A 323 -22.93 -18.06 -14.01
C ASN A 323 -23.95 -16.92 -13.85
N CYS A 324 -23.90 -16.23 -12.70
CA CYS A 324 -24.79 -15.09 -12.41
C CYS A 324 -24.56 -13.94 -13.38
N ASP A 325 -25.64 -13.28 -13.82
CA ASP A 325 -25.59 -12.02 -14.56
C ASP A 325 -26.44 -10.94 -13.84
N PRO A 326 -25.83 -9.88 -13.27
CA PRO A 326 -24.39 -9.61 -13.22
C PRO A 326 -23.66 -10.45 -12.15
N CYS A 327 -22.39 -10.78 -12.40
CA CYS A 327 -21.49 -11.35 -11.39
C CYS A 327 -21.08 -10.27 -10.37
N LEU A 328 -21.62 -10.35 -9.14
CA LEU A 328 -21.31 -9.36 -8.10
C LEU A 328 -19.84 -9.36 -7.67
N ALA A 329 -19.19 -10.53 -7.67
CA ALA A 329 -17.77 -10.64 -7.31
C ALA A 329 -16.88 -9.87 -8.30
N GLU A 330 -17.16 -9.98 -9.60
CA GLU A 330 -16.50 -9.22 -10.66
C GLU A 330 -16.81 -7.73 -10.56
N LYS A 331 -18.11 -7.39 -10.56
CA LYS A 331 -18.58 -6.00 -10.58
C LYS A 331 -18.07 -5.17 -9.40
N ILE A 332 -17.91 -5.79 -8.23
CA ILE A 332 -17.55 -5.09 -6.98
C ILE A 332 -16.07 -5.32 -6.62
N CYS A 333 -15.31 -6.10 -7.39
CA CYS A 333 -13.88 -6.31 -7.14
C CYS A 333 -13.16 -4.95 -7.06
N PRO A 334 -12.56 -4.57 -5.91
CA PRO A 334 -12.10 -3.20 -5.69
C PRO A 334 -10.87 -2.82 -6.51
N VAL A 335 -10.24 -3.80 -7.15
CA VAL A 335 -9.02 -3.67 -7.95
C VAL A 335 -9.20 -4.25 -9.36
N HIS A 336 -10.44 -4.55 -9.77
CA HIS A 336 -10.78 -5.12 -11.07
C HIS A 336 -9.95 -6.36 -11.45
N ALA A 337 -9.74 -7.26 -10.47
CA ALA A 337 -8.92 -8.45 -10.65
C ALA A 337 -9.70 -9.70 -11.09
N ILE A 338 -11.03 -9.64 -11.16
CA ILE A 338 -11.84 -10.77 -11.66
C ILE A 338 -12.19 -10.48 -13.11
N THR A 339 -11.92 -11.44 -13.98
CA THR A 339 -12.20 -11.38 -15.41
C THR A 339 -13.64 -11.81 -15.70
N GLY A 340 -14.13 -11.57 -16.93
CA GLY A 340 -15.47 -11.99 -17.34
C GLY A 340 -15.70 -13.51 -17.33
N SER A 341 -14.64 -14.33 -17.32
CA SER A 341 -14.74 -15.79 -17.13
C SER A 341 -14.82 -16.19 -15.65
N GLY A 342 -14.62 -15.25 -14.72
CA GLY A 342 -14.52 -15.48 -13.28
C GLY A 342 -13.10 -15.81 -12.79
N GLU A 343 -12.11 -15.90 -13.67
CA GLU A 343 -10.72 -16.12 -13.26
C GLU A 343 -10.14 -14.89 -12.55
N ILE A 344 -9.20 -15.13 -11.63
CA ILE A 344 -8.52 -14.09 -10.85
C ILE A 344 -7.20 -13.74 -11.55
N ASP A 345 -7.05 -12.48 -11.93
CA ASP A 345 -5.79 -11.87 -12.28
C ASP A 345 -4.97 -11.61 -11.01
N HIS A 346 -4.00 -12.49 -10.75
CA HIS A 346 -3.14 -12.44 -9.56
C HIS A 346 -2.13 -11.29 -9.57
N THR A 347 -1.91 -10.62 -10.70
CA THR A 347 -1.11 -9.38 -10.74
C THR A 347 -1.89 -8.22 -10.11
N ARG A 348 -3.22 -8.23 -10.26
CA ARG A 348 -4.13 -7.20 -9.72
C ARG A 348 -4.75 -7.56 -8.37
N CYS A 349 -5.02 -8.82 -8.11
CA CYS A 349 -5.69 -9.28 -6.90
C CYS A 349 -4.98 -8.76 -5.64
N PHE A 350 -5.76 -8.17 -4.73
CA PHE A 350 -5.28 -7.61 -3.47
C PHE A 350 -5.55 -8.53 -2.26
N THR A 351 -6.02 -9.75 -2.52
CA THR A 351 -6.43 -10.74 -1.49
C THR A 351 -7.36 -10.13 -0.42
N CYS A 352 -8.18 -9.15 -0.84
CA CYS A 352 -9.00 -8.37 0.08
C CYS A 352 -10.18 -9.17 0.64
N GLY A 353 -10.69 -10.15 -0.12
CA GLY A 353 -11.79 -11.03 0.31
C GLY A 353 -13.19 -10.64 -0.16
N THR A 354 -13.36 -9.49 -0.83
CA THR A 354 -14.68 -9.03 -1.32
C THR A 354 -15.42 -10.09 -2.15
N CYS A 355 -14.72 -10.81 -3.03
CA CYS A 355 -15.32 -11.85 -3.85
C CYS A 355 -15.76 -13.09 -3.06
N VAL A 356 -15.05 -13.44 -1.99
CA VAL A 356 -15.42 -14.54 -1.07
C VAL A 356 -16.72 -14.20 -0.35
N HIS A 357 -16.87 -12.95 0.08
CA HIS A 357 -18.07 -12.48 0.76
C HIS A 357 -19.30 -12.40 -0.18
N LEU A 358 -19.09 -12.01 -1.45
CA LEU A 358 -20.19 -11.73 -2.39
C LEU A 358 -20.68 -12.94 -3.21
N CYS A 359 -19.84 -13.94 -3.45
CA CYS A 359 -20.17 -15.02 -4.36
C CYS A 359 -21.10 -16.05 -3.71
N LYS A 360 -22.38 -16.02 -4.09
CA LYS A 360 -23.41 -16.99 -3.62
C LYS A 360 -23.04 -18.44 -3.91
N GLY A 361 -22.41 -18.70 -5.05
CA GLY A 361 -21.97 -20.03 -5.46
C GLY A 361 -20.77 -20.56 -4.67
N LYS A 362 -20.07 -19.71 -3.91
CA LYS A 362 -18.79 -20.05 -3.26
C LYS A 362 -17.73 -20.49 -4.29
N ALA A 363 -17.74 -19.85 -5.46
CA ALA A 363 -16.70 -20.01 -6.47
C ALA A 363 -15.38 -19.39 -6.03
N TYR A 364 -15.38 -18.47 -5.06
CA TYR A 364 -14.17 -17.91 -4.48
C TYR A 364 -14.06 -18.31 -3.01
N THR A 365 -12.89 -18.79 -2.59
CA THR A 365 -12.66 -19.23 -1.21
C THR A 365 -11.36 -18.66 -0.64
N GLY A 366 -11.40 -18.25 0.61
CA GLY A 366 -10.24 -17.86 1.42
C GLY A 366 -10.70 -17.53 2.84
N ASN A 367 -10.06 -18.13 3.85
CA ASN A 367 -10.31 -17.76 5.24
C ASN A 367 -9.63 -16.41 5.52
N LEU A 368 -10.39 -15.38 5.91
CA LEU A 368 -9.85 -14.06 6.17
C LEU A 368 -9.53 -13.81 7.66
N GLY A 369 -9.93 -14.74 8.53
CA GLY A 369 -9.83 -14.60 9.98
C GLY A 369 -11.11 -14.08 10.64
N THR A 370 -11.08 -13.99 11.96
CA THR A 370 -12.16 -13.51 12.83
C THR A 370 -11.60 -12.60 13.90
N LEU A 371 -12.39 -11.67 14.43
CA LEU A 371 -12.01 -10.83 15.56
C LEU A 371 -12.81 -11.21 16.79
N ASP A 372 -12.14 -11.20 17.94
CA ASP A 372 -12.78 -11.39 19.23
C ASP A 372 -13.44 -10.09 19.70
N LEU A 373 -14.77 -10.08 19.76
CA LEU A 373 -15.53 -9.04 20.46
C LEU A 373 -16.10 -9.59 21.77
N PRO A 374 -16.40 -8.72 22.75
CA PRO A 374 -17.10 -9.11 23.97
C PRO A 374 -18.43 -9.83 23.70
N GLU A 375 -19.10 -9.47 22.59
CA GLU A 375 -20.38 -10.06 22.17
C GLU A 375 -20.25 -11.34 21.32
N GLY A 376 -19.02 -11.76 20.98
CA GLY A 376 -18.71 -12.96 20.18
C GLY A 376 -17.82 -12.69 18.97
N ASP A 377 -17.42 -13.76 18.29
CA ASP A 377 -16.52 -13.68 17.14
C ASP A 377 -17.19 -12.99 15.95
N VAL A 378 -16.46 -12.07 15.32
CA VAL A 378 -16.89 -11.33 14.13
C VAL A 378 -16.02 -11.69 12.93
N PRO A 379 -16.60 -12.12 11.79
CA PRO A 379 -15.81 -12.44 10.62
C PRO A 379 -15.16 -11.20 10.01
N ILE A 380 -13.90 -11.35 9.59
CA ILE A 380 -13.24 -10.36 8.74
C ILE A 380 -13.77 -10.55 7.32
N VAL A 381 -14.42 -9.54 6.76
CA VAL A 381 -14.98 -9.58 5.40
C VAL A 381 -14.12 -8.84 4.38
N LEU A 382 -13.20 -7.99 4.85
CA LEU A 382 -12.27 -7.26 4.00
C LEU A 382 -10.93 -7.00 4.68
N ARG A 383 -9.84 -7.20 3.95
CA ARG A 383 -8.50 -6.71 4.28
C ARG A 383 -8.12 -5.55 3.37
N GLN A 384 -7.72 -4.43 3.95
CA GLN A 384 -7.19 -3.26 3.26
C GLN A 384 -5.66 -3.27 3.16
N SER A 385 -5.08 -4.45 3.29
CA SER A 385 -3.65 -4.68 3.14
C SER A 385 -3.41 -6.05 2.55
N ASP A 386 -2.35 -6.15 1.79
CA ASP A 386 -1.95 -7.37 1.11
C ASP A 386 -0.57 -7.79 1.63
N ARG A 387 -0.58 -8.75 2.56
CA ARG A 387 0.65 -9.30 3.12
C ARG A 387 1.48 -10.00 2.05
N GLN A 388 0.87 -10.64 1.05
CA GLN A 388 1.62 -11.29 -0.03
C GLN A 388 2.41 -10.27 -0.85
N ARG A 389 1.82 -9.12 -1.19
CA ARG A 389 2.57 -8.01 -1.80
C ARG A 389 3.62 -7.41 -0.86
N GLY A 390 3.35 -7.36 0.44
CA GLY A 390 4.34 -7.01 1.47
C GLY A 390 5.56 -7.95 1.47
N GLU A 391 5.35 -9.26 1.33
CA GLU A 391 6.44 -10.24 1.18
C GLU A 391 7.18 -10.04 -0.14
N LYS A 392 6.45 -9.84 -1.26
CA LYS A 392 7.06 -9.60 -2.57
C LYS A 392 7.95 -8.35 -2.57
N ILE A 393 7.55 -7.25 -1.93
CA ILE A 393 8.39 -6.05 -1.88
C ILE A 393 9.59 -6.23 -0.93
N SER A 394 9.43 -7.01 0.13
CA SER A 394 10.55 -7.41 1.02
C SER A 394 11.59 -8.24 0.27
N GLN A 395 11.12 -9.19 -0.55
CA GLN A 395 11.96 -10.02 -1.41
C GLN A 395 12.64 -9.18 -2.49
N LYS A 396 11.93 -8.25 -3.13
CA LYS A 396 12.52 -7.29 -4.09
C LYS A 396 13.63 -6.45 -3.45
N ALA A 397 13.40 -5.93 -2.24
CA ALA A 397 14.44 -5.20 -1.49
C ALA A 397 15.66 -6.09 -1.22
N LYS A 398 15.46 -7.34 -0.80
CA LYS A 398 16.54 -8.32 -0.56
C LYS A 398 17.38 -8.53 -1.82
N GLU A 399 16.74 -8.75 -2.96
CA GLU A 399 17.41 -8.94 -4.24
C GLU A 399 18.21 -7.70 -4.68
N MET A 400 17.65 -6.50 -4.50
CA MET A 400 18.34 -5.26 -4.85
C MET A 400 19.56 -4.99 -3.96
N ILE A 401 19.49 -5.33 -2.67
CA ILE A 401 20.66 -5.23 -1.77
C ILE A 401 21.76 -6.19 -2.23
N LEU A 402 21.42 -7.44 -2.55
CA LEU A 402 22.39 -8.44 -3.01
C LEU A 402 23.03 -8.07 -4.36
N LYS A 403 22.31 -7.30 -5.20
CA LYS A 403 22.83 -6.73 -6.46
C LYS A 403 23.64 -5.44 -6.28
N GLY A 404 23.58 -4.80 -5.11
CA GLY A 404 24.22 -3.51 -4.84
C GLY A 404 23.44 -2.29 -5.34
N GLU A 405 22.15 -2.47 -5.66
CA GLU A 405 21.23 -1.44 -6.17
C GLU A 405 20.50 -0.69 -5.03
N PHE A 406 20.48 -1.27 -3.82
CA PHE A 406 19.92 -0.70 -2.60
C PHE A 406 21.04 -0.58 -1.56
N GLN A 407 21.32 0.64 -1.10
CA GLN A 407 22.30 0.94 -0.05
C GLN A 407 21.67 1.03 1.34
N ILE A 408 22.42 0.56 2.35
CA ILE A 408 22.05 0.57 3.77
C ILE A 408 23.06 1.40 4.54
#